data_AF-A0A963GG45-F1
#
_entry.id   AF-A0A963GG45-F1
#
_cell.length_a   1.000
_cell.length_b   1.000
_cell.length_c   1.000
_cell.angle_alpha   90.00
_cell.angle_beta   90.00
_cell.angle_gamma   90.00
#
_symmetry.space_group_name_H-M   'P 1'
#
loop_
_entity.id
_entity.type
_entity.pdbx_description
1 polymer ?
#
loop_
_entity_poly.entity_id
_entity_poly.type
_entity_poly.pdbx_seq_one_letter_code
_entity_poly.pdbx_strand_id
1 'polypeptide(L)' 'MSVYESLREILASTLKTDVANIDKASSVKTLPAWDSLAHVNLMVALEDSFDIELEPEDFPKLTSVAAICEHLERLGVS' A
#
# COMPACT_ATOMS: atom_id res chain seq x y z
N MET A 1 -7.34 -7.86 -12.53
CA MET A 1 -6.64 -6.62 -12.15
C MET A 1 -5.40 -7.07 -11.40
N SER A 2 -4.24 -6.49 -11.68
CA SER A 2 -3.05 -6.87 -10.93
C SER A 2 -3.07 -6.28 -9.52
N VAL A 3 -2.50 -6.96 -8.52
CA VAL A 3 -2.29 -6.44 -7.16
C VAL A 3 -1.71 -5.02 -7.18
N TYR A 4 -0.78 -4.77 -8.10
CA TYR A 4 -0.14 -3.48 -8.27
C TYR A 4 -1.10 -2.36 -8.70
N GLU A 5 -2.04 -2.62 -9.61
CA GLU A 5 -3.02 -1.62 -10.05
C GLU A 5 -3.95 -1.23 -8.91
N SER A 6 -4.51 -2.22 -8.21
CA SER A 6 -5.39 -1.99 -7.05
C SER A 6 -4.65 -1.25 -5.93
N LEU A 7 -3.41 -1.65 -5.63
CA LEU A 7 -2.58 -0.95 -4.65
C LEU A 7 -2.36 0.52 -5.02
N ARG A 8 -2.09 0.84 -6.29
CA ARG A 8 -1.92 2.22 -6.73
C ARG A 8 -3.19 3.04 -6.57
N GLU A 9 -4.35 2.47 -6.88
CA GLU A 9 -5.64 3.15 -6.71
C GLU A 9 -5.93 3.46 -5.23
N ILE A 10 -5.69 2.48 -4.35
CA ILE A 10 -5.83 2.65 -2.90
C ILE A 10 -4.85 3.71 -2.39
N LEU A 11 -3.59 3.67 -2.83
CA LEU A 11 -2.59 4.69 -2.49
C LEU A 11 -3.01 6.07 -2.97
N ALA A 12 -3.45 6.21 -4.22
CA ALA A 12 -3.87 7.49 -4.77
C ALA A 12 -5.04 8.08 -3.99
N SER A 13 -6.02 7.24 -3.64
CA SER A 13 -7.19 7.63 -2.83
C SER A 13 -6.79 8.04 -1.41
N THR A 14 -6.00 7.22 -0.71
CA THR A 14 -5.59 7.48 0.67
C THR A 14 -4.64 8.67 0.78
N LEU A 15 -3.68 8.79 -0.13
CA LEU A 15 -2.70 9.87 -0.16
C LEU A 15 -3.20 11.13 -0.85
N LYS A 16 -4.43 11.10 -1.42
CA LYS A 16 -5.02 12.20 -2.21
C LYS A 16 -4.07 12.70 -3.30
N THR A 17 -3.41 11.78 -3.98
CA THR A 17 -2.46 12.05 -5.07
C THR A 17 -2.91 11.35 -6.35
N ASP A 18 -2.29 11.69 -7.47
CA ASP A 18 -2.54 11.02 -8.74
C ASP A 18 -1.87 9.64 -8.77
N VAL A 19 -2.59 8.62 -9.27
CA VAL A 19 -2.06 7.29 -9.56
C VAL A 19 -0.82 7.38 -10.47
N ALA A 20 -0.78 8.37 -11.37
CA ALA A 20 0.36 8.63 -12.24
C ALA A 20 1.67 8.95 -11.48
N ASN A 21 1.58 9.48 -10.26
CA ASN A 21 2.72 9.80 -9.41
C ASN A 21 3.19 8.62 -8.56
N ILE A 22 2.48 7.50 -8.58
CA ILE A 22 2.80 6.30 -7.80
C ILE A 22 3.41 5.27 -8.75
N ASP A 23 4.66 4.90 -8.47
CA ASP A 23 5.40 3.85 -9.17
C ASP A 23 5.76 2.69 -8.23
N LYS A 24 6.39 1.63 -8.75
CA LYS A 24 6.84 0.50 -7.92
C LYS A 24 7.96 0.86 -6.94
N ALA A 25 8.71 1.92 -7.22
CA ALA A 25 9.79 2.41 -6.36
C ALA A 25 9.28 3.35 -5.25
N SER A 26 8.00 3.71 -5.31
CA SER A 26 7.39 4.66 -4.40
C SER A 26 7.35 4.09 -2.99
N SER A 27 7.64 4.96 -2.03
CA SER A 27 7.73 4.62 -0.62
C SER A 27 7.34 5.81 0.24
N VAL A 28 7.19 5.55 1.53
CA VAL A 28 7.03 6.58 2.55
C VAL A 28 8.12 7.68 2.49
N LYS A 29 9.30 7.36 1.93
CA LYS A 29 10.40 8.33 1.77
C LYS A 29 10.30 9.18 0.50
N THR A 30 9.69 8.66 -0.57
CA THR A 30 9.58 9.36 -1.86
C THR A 30 8.26 10.11 -1.99
N LEU A 31 7.23 9.68 -1.26
CA LEU A 31 5.90 10.29 -1.27
C LEU A 31 5.67 11.06 0.05
N PRO A 32 5.77 12.40 0.05
CA PRO A 32 5.57 13.21 1.26
C PRO A 32 4.15 13.12 1.84
N ALA A 33 3.17 12.80 0.99
CA ALA A 33 1.78 12.59 1.40
C ALA A 33 1.61 11.31 2.23
N TRP A 34 2.56 10.36 2.14
CA TRP A 34 2.55 9.12 2.90
C TRP A 34 3.16 9.38 4.28
N ASP A 35 2.35 9.92 5.18
CA ASP A 35 2.72 10.09 6.59
C ASP A 35 2.33 8.88 7.45
N SER A 36 2.57 8.95 8.76
CA SER A 36 2.23 7.86 9.69
C SER A 36 0.74 7.54 9.75
N LEU A 37 -0.14 8.53 9.61
CA LEU A 37 -1.59 8.34 9.67
C LEU A 37 -2.11 7.75 8.36
N ALA A 38 -1.65 8.28 7.23
CA ALA A 38 -1.94 7.78 5.90
C ALA A 38 -1.44 6.34 5.74
N HIS A 39 -0.29 5.99 6.32
CA HIS A 39 0.21 4.61 6.33
C HIS A 39 -0.74 3.64 7.04
N VAL A 40 -1.24 3.99 8.23
CA VAL A 40 -2.22 3.16 8.96
C VAL A 40 -3.52 3.04 8.17
N ASN A 41 -4.03 4.15 7.64
CA ASN A 41 -5.23 4.13 6.78
C ASN A 41 -5.04 3.26 5.54
N LEU A 42 -3.82 3.23 4.99
CA LEU A 42 -3.47 2.39 3.87
C LEU A 42 -3.61 0.92 4.22
N MET A 43 -3.03 0.49 5.35
CA MET A 43 -3.09 -0.91 5.77
C MET A 43 -4.54 -1.35 5.97
N VAL A 44 -5.35 -0.55 6.64
CA VAL A 44 -6.79 -0.85 6.83
C VAL A 44 -7.53 -0.92 5.50
N ALA A 45 -7.24 -0.03 4.55
CA ALA A 45 -7.86 -0.08 3.22
C ALA A 45 -7.42 -1.31 2.41
N LEU A 46 -6.18 -1.77 2.59
CA LEU A 46 -5.67 -2.99 1.97
C LEU A 46 -6.34 -4.24 2.56
N GLU A 47 -6.48 -4.30 3.89
CA GLU A 47 -7.21 -5.36 4.59
C GLU A 47 -8.63 -5.51 4.04
N ASP A 48 -9.37 -4.40 3.95
CA ASP A 48 -10.75 -4.39 3.42
C ASP A 48 -10.81 -4.70 1.92
N SER A 49 -9.88 -4.17 1.11
CA SER A 49 -9.90 -4.34 -0.35
C SER A 49 -9.48 -5.75 -0.80
N PHE A 50 -8.56 -6.38 -0.07
CA PHE A 50 -8.02 -7.69 -0.42
C PHE A 50 -8.53 -8.81 0.48
N ASP A 51 -9.39 -8.52 1.45
CA ASP A 51 -9.91 -9.46 2.46
C ASP A 51 -8.77 -10.21 3.18
N ILE A 52 -7.78 -9.42 3.63
CA ILE A 52 -6.59 -9.92 4.34
C ILE A 52 -6.51 -9.33 5.74
N GLU A 53 -5.68 -9.95 6.59
CA GLU A 53 -5.38 -9.46 7.94
C GLU A 53 -3.88 -9.11 7.99
N LEU A 54 -3.57 -7.86 8.32
CA LEU A 54 -2.21 -7.35 8.42
C LEU A 54 -1.87 -7.10 9.88
N GLU A 55 -0.79 -7.72 10.36
CA GLU A 55 -0.38 -7.52 11.74
C GLU A 55 0.32 -6.15 11.93
N PRO A 56 0.12 -5.45 13.06
CA PRO A 56 0.77 -4.18 13.34
C PRO A 56 2.31 -4.24 13.30
N GLU A 57 2.89 -5.44 13.50
CA GLU A 57 4.33 -5.67 13.39
C GLU A 57 4.84 -5.66 11.95
N ASP A 58 3.97 -5.87 10.96
CA ASP A 58 4.31 -5.81 9.54
C ASP A 58 4.22 -4.40 8.98
N PHE A 59 3.39 -3.53 9.55
CA PHE A 59 3.24 -2.12 9.13
C PHE A 59 4.60 -1.42 8.92
N PRO A 60 5.55 -1.42 9.88
CA PRO A 60 6.86 -0.79 9.68
C PRO A 60 7.72 -1.45 8.57
N LYS A 61 7.41 -2.67 8.15
CA LYS A 61 8.05 -3.35 7.01
C LYS A 61 7.40 -2.92 5.68
N LEU A 62 6.09 -2.63 5.69
CA LEU A 62 5.26 -2.27 4.53
C LEU A 62 5.37 -0.79 4.14
N THR A 63 6.59 -0.27 4.04
CA THR A 63 6.86 1.17 3.80
C THR A 63 7.08 1.54 2.34
N SER A 64 6.90 0.59 1.42
CA SER A 64 7.04 0.81 -0.02
C SER A 64 6.04 -0.01 -0.81
N VAL A 65 5.73 0.45 -2.02
CA VAL A 65 4.83 -0.24 -2.94
C VAL A 65 5.32 -1.65 -3.23
N ALA A 66 6.63 -1.82 -3.48
CA ALA A 66 7.23 -3.12 -3.68
C ALA A 66 7.07 -4.06 -2.46
N ALA A 67 7.34 -3.55 -1.24
CA ALA A 67 7.20 -4.35 -0.02
C ALA A 67 5.75 -4.78 0.23
N ILE A 68 4.79 -3.90 -0.06
CA ILE A 68 3.36 -4.23 0.06
C ILE A 68 2.98 -5.29 -0.98
N CYS A 69 3.31 -5.11 -2.26
CA CYS A 69 3.02 -6.11 -3.28
C CYS A 69 3.59 -7.48 -2.91
N GLU A 70 4.86 -7.54 -2.49
CA GLU A 70 5.50 -8.79 -2.09
C GLU A 70 4.79 -9.45 -0.89
N HIS A 71 4.34 -8.65 0.08
CA HIS A 71 3.61 -9.17 1.21
C HIS A 71 2.22 -9.71 0.81
N LEU A 72 1.49 -8.99 -0.04
CA LEU A 72 0.20 -9.42 -0.58
C LEU A 72 0.33 -10.73 -1.38
N GLU A 73 1.37 -10.86 -2.21
CA GLU A 73 1.65 -12.08 -2.96
C GLU A 73 1.93 -13.26 -2.02
N ARG A 74 2.63 -13.04 -0.90
CA ARG A 74 2.87 -14.09 0.12
C ARG A 74 1.58 -14.56 0.81
N LEU A 75 0.59 -13.67 0.95
CA LEU A 75 -0.73 -13.99 1.48
C LEU A 75 -1.61 -14.72 0.46
N GLY A 76 -1.16 -14.86 -0.79
CA GLY A 76 -1.89 -15.54 -1.86
C GLY A 76 -2.76 -14.63 -2.71
N VAL A 77 -2.61 -13.30 -2.58
CA VAL A 77 -3.29 -12.32 -3.42
C VAL A 77 -2.53 -12.20 -4.76
N SER A 78 -3.21 -12.40 -5.90
CA SER A 78 -2.61 -12.36 -7.26
C SER A 78 -3.43 -11.56 -8.28
#